data_AF-F3GL52-F1
#
_entry.id   AF-F3GL52-F1
#
_cell.length_a   1.000
_cell.length_b   1.000
_cell.length_c   1.000
_cell.angle_alpha   90.00
_cell.angle_beta   90.00
_cell.angle_gamma   90.00
#
_symmetry.space_group_name_H-M   'P 1'
#
loop_
_entity.id
_entity.type
_entity.pdbx_description
1 polymer ?
#
loop_
_entity_poly.entity_id
_entity_poly.type
_entity_poly.pdbx_seq_one_letter_code
_entity_poly.pdbx_strand_id
1 'polypeptide(L)'
;NGSSTNGALTYGGKSWLAMNGMMDELSKDMAMGQGEALTTYAVVLGVAPEDREHFAAVTHEHFSQIFSKADATAEDVHTNTVNVLKNDPTLAKYATQA
;
A
#
# COMPACT_ATOMS: atom_id res chain seq x y z
N ASN A 1 4.95 7.89 28.17
CA ASN A 1 5.00 7.98 26.69
C ASN A 1 5.76 6.78 26.16
N GLY A 2 5.05 5.72 25.82
CA GLY A 2 5.65 4.44 25.43
C GLY A 2 4.55 3.48 25.04
N SER A 3 3.88 3.78 23.94
CA SER A 3 2.80 2.94 23.44
C SER A 3 3.32 2.07 22.30
N SER A 4 3.51 0.79 22.64
CA SER A 4 3.18 -0.38 21.82
C SER A 4 4.09 -0.74 20.64
N THR A 5 5.30 -1.24 20.94
CA THR A 5 6.02 -2.17 20.06
C THR A 5 5.73 -3.61 20.49
N ASN A 6 4.56 -4.21 20.19
CA ASN A 6 4.26 -5.55 20.72
C ASN A 6 3.31 -6.45 19.90
N GLY A 7 3.40 -6.44 18.57
CA GLY A 7 2.63 -7.42 17.77
C GLY A 7 3.12 -7.74 16.36
N ALA A 8 3.70 -6.77 15.65
CA ALA A 8 4.04 -6.93 14.23
C ALA A 8 5.49 -7.41 13.95
N LEU A 9 6.28 -7.75 14.97
CA LEU A 9 7.75 -7.73 14.87
C LEU A 9 8.43 -8.91 14.16
N THR A 10 7.72 -9.94 13.72
CA THR A 10 8.36 -11.04 12.98
C THR A 10 8.04 -11.05 11.49
N TYR A 11 6.90 -10.47 11.06
CA TYR A 11 6.52 -10.38 9.64
C TYR A 11 6.15 -8.94 9.22
N GLY A 12 5.26 -8.25 9.94
CA GLY A 12 4.84 -6.88 9.61
C GLY A 12 5.97 -5.84 9.68
N GLY A 13 6.88 -5.96 10.65
CA GLY A 13 8.03 -5.06 10.78
C GLY A 13 9.04 -5.20 9.64
N LYS A 14 9.20 -6.41 9.09
CA LYS A 14 10.06 -6.65 7.92
C LYS A 14 9.43 -6.13 6.64
N SER A 15 8.12 -6.34 6.47
CA SER A 15 7.37 -5.80 5.33
C SER A 15 7.39 -4.27 5.32
N TRP A 16 7.33 -3.64 6.50
CA TRP A 16 7.44 -2.19 6.61
C TRP A 16 8.83 -1.67 6.23
N LEU A 17 9.91 -2.31 6.70
CA LEU A 17 11.26 -1.94 6.30
C LEU A 17 11.47 -2.08 4.79
N ALA A 18 10.95 -3.16 4.19
CA ALA A 18 10.97 -3.36 2.75
C ALA A 18 10.19 -2.24 2.02
N MET A 19 9.00 -1.90 2.51
CA MET A 19 8.16 -0.83 1.95
C MET A 19 8.87 0.53 1.97
N ASN A 20 9.54 0.88 3.07
CA ASN A 20 10.34 2.12 3.13
C ASN A 20 11.47 2.14 2.10
N GLY A 21 12.14 1.00 1.88
CA GLY A 21 13.23 0.89 0.90
C GLY A 21 12.77 0.89 -0.56
N MET A 22 11.48 0.68 -0.84
CA MET A 22 10.91 0.59 -2.19
C MET A 22 9.96 1.75 -2.52
N MET A 23 9.88 2.80 -1.72
CA MET A 23 8.92 3.91 -1.92
C MET A 23 9.06 4.60 -3.28
N ASP A 24 10.30 4.82 -3.74
CA ASP A 24 10.57 5.45 -5.04
C ASP A 24 10.02 4.59 -6.19
N GLU A 25 10.31 3.29 -6.18
CA GLU A 25 9.81 2.34 -7.18
C GLU A 25 8.30 2.16 -7.08
N LEU A 26 7.76 2.07 -5.86
CA LEU A 26 6.32 1.95 -5.62
C LEU A 26 5.56 3.16 -6.17
N SER A 27 6.10 4.37 -5.98
CA SER A 27 5.49 5.59 -6.52
C SER A 27 5.44 5.54 -8.05
N LYS A 28 6.53 5.13 -8.68
CA LYS A 28 6.62 5.02 -10.14
C LYS A 28 5.66 3.95 -10.66
N ASP A 29 5.64 2.79 -10.04
CA ASP A 29 4.82 1.64 -10.46
C ASP A 29 3.32 1.93 -10.26
N MET A 30 2.93 2.57 -9.16
CA MET A 30 1.55 3.07 -8.99
C MET A 30 1.21 4.13 -10.04
N ALA A 31 2.11 5.09 -10.30
CA ALA A 31 1.90 6.09 -11.34
C ALA A 31 1.80 5.49 -12.75
N MET A 32 2.38 4.31 -12.99
CA MET A 32 2.23 3.56 -14.25
C MET A 32 1.03 2.59 -14.24
N GLY A 33 0.49 2.26 -13.07
CA GLY A 33 -0.53 1.22 -12.88
C GLY A 33 -0.02 -0.20 -13.07
N GLN A 34 1.29 -0.41 -13.03
CA GLN A 34 1.93 -1.72 -13.18
C GLN A 34 3.36 -1.70 -12.65
N GLY A 35 3.87 -2.87 -12.27
CA GLY A 35 5.26 -3.06 -11.90
C GLY A 35 5.44 -3.97 -10.67
N GLU A 36 6.69 -4.33 -10.41
CA GLU A 36 7.06 -5.30 -9.38
C GLU A 36 6.86 -4.74 -7.97
N ALA A 37 7.12 -3.45 -7.76
CA ALA A 37 6.96 -2.81 -6.46
C ALA A 37 5.47 -2.72 -6.10
N LEU A 38 4.63 -2.34 -7.07
CA LEU A 38 3.18 -2.33 -6.90
C LEU A 38 2.61 -3.73 -6.64
N THR A 39 3.09 -4.73 -7.38
CA THR A 39 2.66 -6.12 -7.19
C THR A 39 3.08 -6.65 -5.81
N THR A 40 4.30 -6.37 -5.38
CA THR A 40 4.80 -6.73 -4.06
C THR A 40 3.98 -6.06 -2.96
N TYR A 41 3.62 -4.79 -3.15
CA TYR A 41 2.78 -4.06 -2.21
C TYR A 41 1.37 -4.68 -2.10
N ALA A 42 0.74 -5.05 -3.22
CA ALA A 42 -0.49 -5.83 -3.23
C ALA A 42 -0.37 -7.14 -2.44
N VAL A 43 0.75 -7.86 -2.58
CA VAL A 43 1.01 -9.10 -1.82
C VAL A 43 1.13 -8.81 -0.33
N VAL A 44 1.81 -7.74 0.07
CA VAL A 44 1.92 -7.32 1.49
C VAL A 44 0.55 -7.01 2.09
N LEU A 45 -0.34 -6.39 1.32
CA LEU A 45 -1.74 -6.12 1.71
C LEU A 45 -2.64 -7.37 1.68
N GLY A 46 -2.13 -8.51 1.21
CA GLY A 46 -2.91 -9.74 1.08
C GLY A 46 -3.92 -9.72 -0.07
N VAL A 47 -3.71 -8.85 -1.08
CA VAL A 47 -4.56 -8.80 -2.28
C VAL A 47 -4.44 -10.11 -3.06
N ALA A 48 -5.58 -10.76 -3.27
CA ALA A 48 -5.64 -12.02 -3.99
C ALA A 48 -5.24 -11.82 -5.47
N PRO A 49 -4.56 -12.79 -6.11
CA PRO A 49 -4.10 -12.66 -7.49
C PRO A 49 -5.14 -12.16 -8.48
N GLU A 50 -6.39 -12.61 -8.35
CA GLU A 50 -7.53 -12.22 -9.18
C GLU A 50 -7.92 -10.74 -9.08
N ASP A 51 -7.61 -10.09 -7.96
CA ASP A 51 -7.96 -8.68 -7.71
C ASP A 51 -6.78 -7.73 -7.93
N ARG A 52 -5.58 -8.23 -8.25
CA ARG A 52 -4.35 -7.39 -8.36
C ARG A 52 -4.38 -6.43 -9.52
N GLU A 53 -4.96 -6.83 -10.65
CA GLU A 53 -5.12 -5.94 -11.81
C GLU A 53 -6.04 -4.77 -11.45
N HIS A 54 -7.17 -5.05 -10.80
CA HIS A 54 -8.10 -4.02 -10.34
C HIS A 54 -7.47 -3.12 -9.26
N PHE A 55 -6.74 -3.72 -8.32
CA PHE A 55 -5.95 -2.96 -7.34
C PHE A 55 -4.94 -2.01 -7.99
N ALA A 56 -4.22 -2.47 -9.01
CA ALA A 56 -3.25 -1.64 -9.70
C ALA A 56 -3.92 -0.48 -10.45
N ALA A 57 -5.06 -0.74 -11.11
CA ALA A 57 -5.86 0.29 -11.78
C ALA A 57 -6.40 1.34 -10.79
N VAL A 58 -7.00 0.91 -9.68
CA VAL A 58 -7.56 1.81 -8.66
C VAL A 58 -6.47 2.64 -7.99
N THR A 59 -5.33 2.04 -7.62
CA THR A 59 -4.23 2.79 -7.01
C THR A 59 -3.56 3.77 -7.99
N HIS A 60 -3.51 3.43 -9.28
CA HIS A 60 -3.09 4.36 -10.33
C HIS A 60 -4.06 5.54 -10.50
N GLU A 61 -5.35 5.28 -10.62
CA GLU A 61 -6.38 6.31 -10.74
C GLU A 61 -6.33 7.29 -9.56
N HIS A 62 -6.13 6.76 -8.36
CA HIS A 62 -6.03 7.54 -7.13
C HIS A 62 -4.60 7.91 -6.74
N PHE A 63 -3.63 7.82 -7.65
CA PHE A 63 -2.20 8.04 -7.35
C PHE A 63 -1.95 9.37 -6.64
N SER A 64 -2.56 10.46 -7.11
CA SER A 64 -2.43 11.80 -6.52
C SER A 64 -3.03 11.92 -5.11
N GLN A 65 -3.99 11.06 -4.75
CA GLN A 65 -4.55 10.98 -3.40
C GLN A 65 -3.65 10.16 -2.48
N ILE A 66 -3.05 9.09 -3.02
CA ILE A 66 -2.14 8.20 -2.29
C ILE A 66 -0.81 8.91 -1.99
N PHE A 67 -0.17 9.48 -3.02
CA PHE A 67 1.05 10.29 -2.94
C PHE A 67 0.71 11.78 -2.95
N SER A 68 -0.01 12.21 -1.91
CA SER A 68 -0.55 13.58 -1.80
C SER A 68 0.49 14.67 -1.46
N LYS A 69 1.71 14.29 -1.07
CA LYS A 69 2.82 15.21 -0.73
C LYS A 69 4.16 14.67 -1.23
N ALA A 70 5.10 15.57 -1.49
CA ALA A 70 6.40 15.23 -2.06
C ALA A 70 7.28 14.36 -1.13
N ASP A 71 7.07 14.45 0.17
CA ASP A 71 7.77 13.72 1.23
C ASP A 71 6.86 12.69 1.90
N ALA A 72 5.94 12.09 1.14
CA ALA A 72 5.04 11.06 1.65
C ALA A 72 5.84 9.88 2.21
N THR A 73 5.60 9.57 3.49
CA THR A 73 6.21 8.41 4.14
C THR A 73 5.49 7.14 3.72
N ALA A 74 6.09 5.97 3.96
CA ALA A 74 5.42 4.69 3.77
C ALA A 74 4.11 4.59 4.59
N GLU A 75 4.07 5.25 5.76
CA GLU A 75 2.86 5.33 6.60
C GLU A 75 1.74 6.13 5.95
N ASP A 76 2.08 7.30 5.40
CA ASP A 76 1.13 8.15 4.69
C ASP A 76 0.56 7.41 3.47
N VAL A 77 1.44 6.84 2.65
CA VAL A 77 1.06 6.10 1.44
C VAL A 77 0.19 4.90 1.77
N HIS A 78 0.54 4.13 2.80
CA HIS A 78 -0.28 3.01 3.23
C HIS A 78 -1.66 3.45 3.74
N THR A 79 -1.71 4.46 4.59
CA THR A 79 -2.96 5.00 5.13
C THR A 79 -3.87 5.51 4.01
N ASN A 80 -3.31 6.27 3.07
CA ASN A 80 -4.07 6.80 1.95
C ASN A 80 -4.54 5.69 1.00
N THR A 81 -3.71 4.68 0.73
CA THR A 81 -4.10 3.50 -0.05
C THR A 81 -5.29 2.82 0.61
N VAL A 82 -5.21 2.50 1.90
CA VAL A 82 -6.32 1.86 2.64
C VAL A 82 -7.61 2.69 2.54
N ASN A 83 -7.51 4.02 2.60
CA ASN A 83 -8.69 4.89 2.42
C ASN A 83 -9.27 4.83 1.01
N VAL A 84 -8.45 4.73 -0.03
CA VAL A 84 -8.91 4.49 -1.40
C VAL A 84 -9.62 3.14 -1.49
N LEU A 85 -9.00 2.06 -0.99
CA LEU A 85 -9.58 0.71 -1.06
C LEU A 85 -10.92 0.60 -0.35
N LYS A 86 -11.13 1.30 0.77
CA LYS A 86 -12.43 1.32 1.49
C LYS A 86 -13.59 1.82 0.62
N ASN A 87 -13.31 2.64 -0.38
CA ASN A 87 -14.32 3.20 -1.28
C ASN A 87 -14.54 2.34 -2.54
N ASP A 88 -13.72 1.31 -2.76
CA ASP A 88 -13.86 0.40 -3.87
C ASP A 88 -14.62 -0.88 -3.44
N PRO A 89 -15.72 -1.26 -4.12
CA PRO A 89 -16.55 -2.39 -3.70
C PRO A 89 -15.84 -3.75 -3.79
N THR A 90 -14.84 -3.89 -4.66
CA THR A 90 -14.08 -5.13 -4.85
C THR A 90 -12.93 -5.22 -3.84
N LEU A 91 -12.28 -4.09 -3.55
CA LEU A 91 -11.05 -4.03 -2.77
C LEU A 91 -11.28 -3.68 -1.29
N ALA A 92 -12.46 -3.23 -0.89
CA ALA A 92 -12.76 -2.88 0.51
C ALA A 92 -12.46 -4.02 1.50
N LYS A 93 -12.55 -5.29 1.04
CA LYS A 93 -12.18 -6.49 1.82
C LYS A 93 -10.70 -6.55 2.20
N TYR A 94 -9.82 -5.86 1.48
CA TYR A 94 -8.37 -5.76 1.74
C TYR A 94 -8.01 -4.54 2.58
N ALA A 95 -8.95 -3.63 2.83
CA ALA A 95 -8.72 -2.40 3.56
C ALA A 95 -8.73 -2.62 5.09
N THR A 96 -8.00 -3.63 5.56
CA THR A 96 -7.87 -3.94 6.99
C THR A 96 -7.02 -2.87 7.66
N GLN A 97 -7.53 -2.26 8.73
CA GLN A 97 -6.70 -1.42 9.60
C GLN A 97 -5.66 -2.31 10.28
N ALA A 98 -4.39 -1.95 10.15
CA ALA A 98 -3.29 -2.51 10.94
C ALA A 98 -3.44 -2.17 12.42
#